data_AF-A0A562IHU3-F1
#
_entry.id   AF-A0A562IHU3-F1
#
_cell.length_a   1.000
_cell.length_b   1.000
_cell.length_c   1.000
_cell.angle_alpha   90.00
_cell.angle_beta   90.00
_cell.angle_gamma   90.00
#
_symmetry.space_group_name_H-M   'P 1'
#
loop_
_entity.id
_entity.type
_entity.pdbx_description
1 polymer ?
#
loop_
_entity_poly.entity_id
_entity_poly.type
_entity_poly.pdbx_seq_one_letter_code
_entity_poly.pdbx_strand_id
1 'polypeptide(L)'
;MGQAWGNVLDDDEAYAIVRRFVDAVPSGSYLALEDGTNVVRPDAAHQAERVRAEAGDPYRLRTPEQIARFFDRLELLEPGIVSVSRWRSEPELPPELDALCGLARKP
;
A
#
# COMPACT_ATOMS: atom_id res chain seq x y z
N MET A 1 -8.78 9.95 -2.22
CA MET A 1 -8.72 9.11 -3.43
C MET A 1 -7.43 8.30 -3.31
N GLY A 2 -7.52 7.05 -2.85
CA GLY A 2 -6.35 6.17 -2.75
C GLY A 2 -5.91 5.79 -4.16
N GLN A 3 -4.70 6.16 -4.54
CA GLN A 3 -4.10 5.71 -5.80
C GLN A 3 -3.51 4.33 -5.54
N ALA A 4 -4.02 3.32 -6.24
CA ALA A 4 -3.54 1.95 -6.12
C ALA A 4 -2.22 1.81 -6.90
N TRP A 5 -1.10 1.66 -6.19
CA TRP A 5 0.25 1.64 -6.78
C TRP A 5 0.54 0.37 -7.59
N GLY A 6 -0.33 -0.64 -7.56
CA GLY A 6 -0.18 -1.85 -8.36
C GLY A 6 -0.26 -1.64 -9.88
N ASN A 7 -0.69 -0.49 -10.37
CA ASN A 7 -0.66 -0.20 -11.81
C ASN A 7 0.75 0.18 -12.33
N VAL A 8 1.69 0.46 -11.43
CA VAL A 8 3.13 0.57 -11.76
C VAL A 8 3.75 -0.79 -11.45
N LEU A 9 4.04 -1.55 -12.51
CA LEU A 9 4.46 -2.95 -12.41
C LEU A 9 5.90 -3.13 -11.91
N ASP A 10 6.76 -2.15 -12.20
CA ASP A 10 8.13 -2.10 -11.70
C ASP A 10 8.15 -1.50 -10.30
N ASP A 11 8.62 -2.28 -9.33
CA ASP A 11 8.64 -1.88 -7.93
C ASP A 11 9.61 -0.71 -7.68
N ASP A 12 10.78 -0.70 -8.34
CA ASP A 12 11.76 0.39 -8.18
C ASP A 12 11.27 1.70 -8.81
N GLU A 13 10.55 1.62 -9.93
CA GLU A 13 9.85 2.77 -10.51
C GLU A 13 8.77 3.31 -9.55
N ALA A 14 7.94 2.42 -8.99
CA ALA A 14 6.91 2.81 -8.04
C ALA A 14 7.52 3.52 -6.81
N TYR A 15 8.59 2.97 -6.24
CA TYR A 15 9.31 3.59 -5.13
C TYR A 15 9.90 4.95 -5.51
N ALA A 16 10.48 5.08 -6.70
CA ALA A 16 11.05 6.33 -7.18
C ALA A 16 9.99 7.43 -7.35
N ILE A 17 8.81 7.08 -7.85
CA ILE A 17 7.70 8.02 -8.01
C ILE A 17 7.21 8.51 -6.65
N VAL A 18 6.93 7.60 -5.71
CA VAL A 18 6.50 7.98 -4.34
C VAL A 18 7.55 8.86 -3.68
N ARG A 19 8.82 8.47 -3.75
CA ARG A 19 9.93 9.25 -3.17
C ARG A 19 10.01 10.66 -3.76
N ARG A 20 9.82 10.82 -5.08
CA ARG A 20 9.81 12.14 -5.73
C ARG A 20 8.70 13.04 -5.17
N PHE A 21 7.51 12.51 -4.92
CA PHE A 21 6.42 13.28 -4.33
C PHE A 21 6.70 13.65 -2.87
N VAL A 22 7.20 12.70 -2.08
CA VAL A 22 7.59 12.91 -0.69
C VAL A 22 8.72 13.94 -0.57
N ASP A 23 9.72 13.90 -1.46
CA ASP A 23 10.85 14.83 -1.47
C ASP A 23 10.40 16.27 -1.77
N ALA A 24 9.35 16.46 -2.57
CA ALA A 24 8.84 17.77 -2.98
C ALA A 24 8.04 18.52 -1.91
N VAL A 25 7.54 17.83 -0.86
CA VAL A 25 6.73 18.45 0.20
C VAL A 25 7.59 18.84 1.42
N PRO A 26 7.24 19.85 2.23
CA PRO A 26 8.04 20.25 3.40
C PRO A 26 8.02 19.20 4.53
N SER A 27 9.00 19.26 5.42
CA SER A 27 9.03 18.52 6.69
C SER A 27 7.73 18.73 7.49
N GLY A 28 7.26 17.67 8.15
CA GLY A 28 5.95 17.62 8.81
C GLY A 28 4.77 17.27 7.91
N SER A 29 4.98 17.10 6.60
CA SER A 29 3.97 16.55 5.68
C SER A 29 3.74 15.05 5.93
N TYR A 30 2.69 14.48 5.32
CA TYR A 30 2.33 13.08 5.52
C TYR A 30 2.19 12.33 4.19
N LEU A 31 2.57 11.05 4.21
CA LEU A 31 2.26 10.06 3.18
C LEU A 31 1.19 9.10 3.73
N ALA A 32 0.03 9.07 3.08
CA ALA A 32 -0.97 8.03 3.26
C ALA A 32 -0.98 7.14 2.01
N LEU A 33 -0.79 5.84 2.20
CA LEU A 33 -0.70 4.88 1.09
C LEU A 33 -1.44 3.60 1.45
N GLU A 34 -2.11 3.05 0.45
CA GLU A 34 -2.72 1.72 0.46
C GLU A 34 -2.23 0.96 -0.78
N ASP A 35 -1.97 -0.33 -0.65
CA ASP A 35 -1.73 -1.20 -1.81
C ASP A 35 -2.26 -2.62 -1.58
N GLY A 36 -2.58 -3.29 -2.68
CA GLY A 36 -3.08 -4.66 -2.72
C GLY A 36 -1.99 -5.67 -2.35
N THR A 37 -2.39 -6.69 -1.62
CA THR A 37 -1.53 -7.80 -1.20
C THR A 37 -2.24 -9.14 -1.36
N ASN A 38 -1.51 -10.24 -1.21
CA ASN A 38 -2.06 -11.60 -1.31
C ASN A 38 -1.99 -12.38 0.01
N VAL A 39 -1.71 -11.71 1.12
CA VAL A 39 -1.45 -12.39 2.40
C VAL A 39 -2.70 -12.89 3.13
N VAL A 40 -3.88 -12.27 2.88
CA VAL A 40 -5.11 -12.63 3.61
C VAL A 40 -5.85 -13.78 2.91
N ARG A 41 -6.07 -13.66 1.59
CA ARG A 41 -6.71 -14.68 0.75
C ARG A 41 -5.91 -14.87 -0.55
N PRO A 42 -4.79 -15.62 -0.51
CA PRO A 42 -3.86 -15.73 -1.63
C PRO A 42 -4.51 -16.21 -2.92
N ASP A 43 -5.33 -17.27 -2.86
CA ASP A 43 -5.97 -17.84 -4.06
C ASP A 43 -6.93 -16.83 -4.72
N ALA A 44 -7.71 -16.11 -3.92
CA ALA A 44 -8.64 -15.09 -4.43
C ALA A 44 -7.89 -13.88 -4.99
N ALA A 45 -6.82 -13.44 -4.33
CA ALA A 45 -5.98 -12.32 -4.77
C ALA A 45 -5.26 -12.66 -6.09
N HIS A 46 -4.67 -13.85 -6.21
CA HIS A 46 -4.04 -14.31 -7.45
C HIS A 46 -5.03 -14.47 -8.59
N GLN A 47 -6.23 -14.99 -8.31
CA GLN A 47 -7.29 -15.04 -9.31
C GLN A 47 -7.70 -13.64 -9.78
N ALA A 48 -7.84 -12.67 -8.87
CA ALA A 48 -8.16 -11.30 -9.21
C ALA A 48 -7.05 -10.65 -10.07
N GLU A 49 -5.78 -10.85 -9.72
CA GLU A 49 -4.61 -10.42 -10.51
C GLU A 49 -4.65 -11.00 -11.94
N ARG A 50 -4.94 -12.30 -12.07
CA ARG A 50 -5.09 -12.99 -13.37
C ARG A 50 -6.21 -12.39 -14.22
N VAL A 51 -7.40 -12.21 -13.62
CA VAL A 51 -8.58 -11.64 -14.32
C VAL A 51 -8.30 -10.22 -14.79
N ARG A 52 -7.64 -9.41 -13.97
CA ARG A 52 -7.23 -8.05 -14.33
C ARG A 52 -6.24 -8.02 -15.49
N ALA A 53 -5.23 -8.90 -15.47
CA ALA A 53 -4.29 -9.04 -16.57
C ALA A 53 -4.97 -9.48 -17.88
N GLU A 54 -5.89 -10.45 -17.81
CA GLU A 54 -6.70 -10.90 -18.96
C GLU A 54 -7.60 -9.79 -19.52
N ALA A 55 -8.06 -8.87 -18.68
CA ALA A 55 -8.84 -7.69 -19.07
C ALA A 55 -7.98 -6.52 -19.60
N GLY A 56 -6.65 -6.66 -19.66
CA GLY A 56 -5.73 -5.62 -20.14
C GLY A 56 -5.37 -4.55 -19.12
N ASP A 57 -5.63 -4.79 -17.83
CA ASP A 57 -5.34 -3.87 -16.72
C ASP A 57 -4.52 -4.59 -15.62
N PRO A 58 -3.28 -5.03 -15.92
CA PRO A 58 -2.49 -5.82 -14.98
C PRO A 58 -2.23 -5.04 -13.69
N TYR A 59 -2.34 -5.73 -12.56
CA TYR A 59 -2.12 -5.18 -11.24
C TYR A 59 -1.00 -5.94 -10.54
N ARG A 60 -0.03 -5.23 -9.98
CA ARG A 60 1.05 -5.81 -9.19
C ARG A 60 0.64 -5.91 -7.72
N LEU A 61 0.37 -7.11 -7.22
CA LEU A 61 0.25 -7.34 -5.78
C LEU A 61 1.63 -7.31 -5.11
N ARG A 62 1.71 -6.70 -3.91
CA ARG A 62 2.96 -6.55 -3.15
C ARG A 62 2.88 -7.27 -1.80
N THR A 63 4.01 -7.77 -1.32
CA THR A 63 4.14 -8.31 0.04
C THR A 63 4.11 -7.18 1.08
N PRO A 64 3.86 -7.47 2.36
CA PRO A 64 3.93 -6.48 3.43
C PRO A 64 5.27 -5.73 3.47
N GLU A 65 6.38 -6.42 3.21
CA GLU A 65 7.73 -5.82 3.17
C GLU A 65 7.91 -4.89 1.97
N GLN A 66 7.40 -5.27 0.81
CA GLN A 66 7.41 -4.41 -0.37
C GLN A 66 6.55 -3.16 -0.18
N ILE A 67 5.42 -3.27 0.52
CA ILE A 67 4.57 -2.12 0.88
C ILE A 67 5.29 -1.25 1.93
N ALA A 68 5.95 -1.85 2.91
CA ALA A 68 6.71 -1.13 3.94
C ALA A 68 7.82 -0.24 3.37
N ARG A 69 8.47 -0.69 2.29
CA ARG A 69 9.53 0.06 1.62
C ARG A 69 9.08 1.43 1.06
N PHE A 70 7.79 1.64 0.79
CA PHE A 70 7.28 2.98 0.42
C PHE A 70 7.43 4.01 1.55
N PHE A 71 7.52 3.56 2.78
CA PHE A 71 7.63 4.40 3.97
C PHE A 71 9.08 4.55 4.47
N ASP A 72 10.07 4.04 3.71
CA ASP A 72 11.48 4.19 4.05
C ASP A 72 11.83 5.67 4.31
N ARG A 73 12.53 5.92 5.41
CA ARG A 73 12.97 7.25 5.87
C ARG A 73 11.83 8.18 6.33
N LEU A 74 10.62 7.65 6.51
CA LEU A 74 9.49 8.35 7.13
C LEU A 74 9.24 7.83 8.55
N GLU A 75 8.56 8.63 9.35
CA GLU A 75 8.10 8.27 10.69
C GLU A 75 6.72 7.64 10.58
N LEU A 76 6.64 6.31 10.62
CA LEU A 76 5.37 5.59 10.54
C LEU A 76 4.54 5.84 11.81
N LEU A 77 3.25 6.19 11.63
CA LEU A 77 2.33 6.41 12.73
C LEU A 77 1.66 5.09 13.15
N GLU A 78 1.39 4.95 14.45
CA GLU A 78 0.62 3.81 14.99
C GLU A 78 -0.78 3.72 14.34
N PRO A 79 -1.24 2.50 13.99
CA PRO A 79 -0.68 1.18 14.35
C PRO A 79 0.39 0.62 13.37
N GLY A 80 0.95 1.47 12.51
CA GLY A 80 1.88 1.06 11.47
C GLY A 80 1.18 0.67 10.16
N ILE A 81 1.64 -0.42 9.56
CA ILE A 81 1.06 -0.98 8.32
C ILE A 81 0.17 -2.15 8.69
N VAL A 82 -1.12 -2.02 8.44
CA VAL A 82 -2.15 -3.02 8.77
C VAL A 82 -3.16 -3.14 7.64
N SER A 83 -4.06 -4.13 7.70
CA SER A 83 -5.22 -4.19 6.81
C SER A 83 -5.95 -2.85 6.78
N VAL A 84 -6.32 -2.37 5.59
CA VAL A 84 -7.02 -1.08 5.42
C VAL A 84 -8.28 -0.98 6.27
N SER A 85 -8.97 -2.10 6.48
CA SER A 85 -10.15 -2.18 7.34
C SER A 85 -9.84 -1.96 8.83
N ARG A 86 -8.61 -2.20 9.29
CA ARG A 86 -8.22 -2.20 10.71
C ARG A 86 -7.47 -0.93 11.14
N TRP A 87 -7.15 -0.03 10.22
CA TRP A 87 -6.36 1.16 10.57
C TRP A 87 -7.17 2.13 11.45
N ARG A 88 -6.82 2.18 12.75
CA ARG A 88 -7.53 2.92 13.81
C ARG A 88 -9.03 2.61 13.89
N SER A 89 -9.37 1.36 13.63
CA SER A 89 -10.74 0.85 13.80
C SER A 89 -10.97 0.46 15.25
N GLU A 90 -11.81 1.20 15.93
CA GLU A 90 -12.29 0.93 17.29
C GLU A 90 -13.82 1.04 17.30
N PRO A 91 -14.54 0.27 18.16
CA PRO A 91 -14.04 -0.61 19.22
C PRO A 91 -13.83 -2.09 18.83
N GLU A 92 -14.33 -2.54 17.67
CA GLU A 92 -14.18 -3.93 17.19
C GLU A 92 -13.32 -3.96 15.93
N LEU A 93 -12.39 -4.91 15.85
CA LEU A 93 -11.53 -5.08 14.68
C LEU A 93 -12.29 -5.78 13.56
N PRO A 94 -12.54 -5.13 12.41
CA PRO A 94 -13.18 -5.78 11.29
C PRO A 94 -12.28 -6.86 10.67
N PRO A 95 -12.86 -7.74 9.83
CA PRO A 95 -12.10 -8.70 9.05
C PRO A 95 -11.02 -8.04 8.18
N GLU A 96 -9.93 -8.74 7.96
CA GLU A 96 -8.84 -8.24 7.09
C GLU A 96 -9.24 -8.31 5.62
N LEU A 97 -8.66 -7.39 4.85
CA LEU A 97 -8.80 -7.33 3.41
C LEU A 97 -7.44 -7.56 2.77
N ASP A 98 -7.46 -7.95 1.49
CA ASP A 98 -6.26 -8.13 0.65
C ASP A 98 -5.64 -6.78 0.23
N ALA A 99 -5.60 -5.83 1.16
CA ALA A 99 -5.03 -4.51 1.00
C ALA A 99 -4.50 -4.01 2.35
N LEU A 100 -3.24 -3.56 2.36
CA LEU A 100 -2.61 -2.95 3.52
C LEU A 100 -2.53 -1.44 3.33
N CYS A 101 -2.63 -0.69 4.43
CA CYS A 101 -2.40 0.74 4.43
C CYS A 101 -1.49 1.19 5.56
N GLY A 102 -0.90 2.36 5.39
CA GLY A 102 -0.07 3.02 6.39
C GLY A 102 -0.11 4.54 6.24
N LEU A 103 0.20 5.22 7.34
CA LEU A 103 0.36 6.67 7.41
C LEU A 103 1.72 6.97 8.01
N ALA A 104 2.53 7.78 7.33
CA ALA A 104 3.82 8.20 7.84
C ALA A 104 4.02 9.71 7.72
N ARG A 105 4.73 10.29 8.67
CA ARG A 105 5.14 11.69 8.69
C ARG A 105 6.53 11.82 8.06
N LYS A 106 6.71 12.82 7.21
CA LYS A 106 8.04 13.26 6.76
C LYS A 106 8.72 14.03 7.91
N PRO A 107 9.92 13.61 8.35
CA PRO A 107 10.67 14.32 9.39
C PRO A 107 10.83 15.81 9.08
#